data_AF-A0A1V4WUS2-F1
#
_entry.id   AF-A0A1V4WUS2-F1
#
_cell.length_a   1.000
_cell.length_b   1.000
_cell.length_c   1.000
_cell.angle_alpha   90.00
_cell.angle_beta   90.00
_cell.angle_gamma   90.00
#
_symmetry.space_group_name_H-M   'P 1'
#
loop_
_entity.id
_entity.type
_entity.pdbx_description
1 polymer ?
#
loop_
_entity_poly.entity_id
_entity_poly.type
_entity_poly.pdbx_seq_one_letter_code
_entity_poly.pdbx_strand_id
1 'polypeptide(L)'
;MDDKKITLMNRDLFGKDRPTNVISFSYIDGMPGEAVGDIVISVERAAAEAREAGIPFYERFFGLIVHGLVHILGYDHTKGASEARKMRYREKKLMEVVLGHPAYLALTDE
;
A
#
# COMPACT_ATOMS: atom_id res chain seq x y z
N MET A 1 2.33 9.00 7.30
CA MET A 1 3.09 10.27 7.36
C MET A 1 2.34 11.35 6.61
N ASP A 2 2.76 12.61 6.74
CA ASP A 2 2.25 13.75 5.95
C ASP A 2 2.89 13.80 4.54
N ASP A 3 2.31 14.58 3.62
CA ASP A 3 2.78 14.70 2.24
C ASP A 3 4.16 15.34 2.13
N LYS A 4 4.52 16.24 3.04
CA LYS A 4 5.83 16.90 3.03
C LYS A 4 6.94 15.89 3.26
N LYS A 5 6.80 15.05 4.30
CA LYS A 5 7.77 14.01 4.64
C LYS A 5 7.87 12.95 3.55
N ILE A 6 6.74 12.48 3.00
CA ILE A 6 6.80 11.47 1.93
C ILE A 6 7.37 12.04 0.63
N THR A 7 7.18 13.34 0.35
CA THR A 7 7.77 13.99 -0.83
C THR A 7 9.29 14.03 -0.73
N LEU A 8 9.83 14.43 0.43
CA LEU A 8 11.27 14.39 0.68
C LEU A 8 11.82 12.97 0.50
N MET A 9 11.12 11.96 1.05
CA MET A 9 11.52 10.57 0.95
C MET A 9 11.47 10.05 -0.50
N ASN A 10 10.43 10.40 -1.27
CA ASN A 10 10.29 10.02 -2.67
C ASN A 10 11.37 10.67 -3.56
N ARG A 11 11.76 11.91 -3.24
CA ARG A 11 12.88 12.60 -3.87
C ARG A 11 14.20 11.90 -3.56
N ASP A 12 14.48 11.62 -2.28
CA ASP A 12 15.77 11.11 -1.84
C ASP A 12 16.00 9.66 -2.31
N LEU A 13 14.94 8.85 -2.42
CA LEU A 13 15.05 7.43 -2.82
C LEU A 13 14.86 7.19 -4.32
N PHE A 14 13.98 7.94 -4.97
CA PHE A 14 13.57 7.69 -6.36
C PHE A 14 13.77 8.89 -7.28
N GLY A 15 14.33 10.00 -6.79
CA GLY A 15 14.56 11.22 -7.57
C GLY A 15 13.28 11.98 -7.95
N LYS A 16 12.15 11.69 -7.30
CA LYS A 16 10.84 12.27 -7.66
C LYS A 16 10.40 13.30 -6.63
N ASP A 17 10.51 14.57 -6.98
CA ASP A 17 10.08 15.71 -6.14
C ASP A 17 8.57 15.95 -6.20
N ARG A 18 7.81 14.96 -5.76
CA ARG A 18 6.34 15.01 -5.66
C ARG A 18 5.85 14.00 -4.61
N PRO A 19 4.68 14.21 -4.00
CA PRO A 19 4.12 13.21 -3.09
C PRO A 19 3.78 11.93 -3.86
N THR A 20 3.93 10.81 -3.16
CA THR A 20 3.40 9.49 -3.53
C THR A 20 2.48 9.02 -2.43
N ASN A 21 1.61 8.05 -2.72
CA ASN A 21 0.67 7.50 -1.75
C ASN A 21 1.32 6.44 -0.85
N VAL A 22 2.22 5.62 -1.40
CA VAL A 22 2.95 4.58 -0.67
C VAL A 22 4.38 4.42 -1.19
N ILE A 23 5.29 4.07 -0.28
CA ILE A 23 6.64 3.58 -0.55
C ILE A 23 6.80 2.27 0.23
N SER A 24 7.31 1.23 -0.42
CA SER A 24 7.56 -0.06 0.21
C SER A 24 9.01 -0.49 0.03
N PHE A 25 9.63 -0.99 1.10
CA PHE A 25 10.98 -1.58 1.09
C PHE A 25 10.86 -3.05 1.39
N SER A 26 11.46 -3.91 0.56
CA SER A 26 11.52 -5.35 0.80
C SER A 26 12.85 -5.73 1.43
N TYR A 27 12.81 -6.56 2.47
CA TYR A 27 13.96 -7.18 3.13
C TYR A 27 13.93 -8.71 2.93
N ILE A 28 13.33 -9.20 1.84
CA ILE A 28 13.06 -10.64 1.65
C ILE A 28 14.31 -11.54 1.74
N ASP A 29 15.51 -10.99 1.59
CA ASP A 29 16.77 -11.71 1.81
C ASP A 29 17.15 -11.86 3.31
N GLY A 30 16.32 -11.38 4.24
CA GLY A 30 16.51 -11.45 5.69
C GLY A 30 16.30 -12.85 6.28
N MET A 31 16.78 -13.06 7.51
CA MET A 31 16.69 -14.37 8.16
C MET A 31 15.24 -14.67 8.61
N PRO A 32 14.82 -15.95 8.66
CA PRO A 32 13.52 -16.33 9.20
C PRO A 32 13.32 -15.78 10.62
N GLY A 33 12.23 -15.02 10.82
CA GLY A 33 11.92 -14.35 12.09
C GLY A 33 12.24 -12.84 12.12
N GLU A 34 12.81 -12.29 11.04
CA GLU A 34 13.05 -10.85 10.88
C GLU A 34 11.89 -10.14 10.16
N ALA A 35 11.88 -8.81 10.23
CA ALA A 35 10.95 -8.00 9.47
C ALA A 35 11.16 -8.24 7.96
N VAL A 36 10.07 -8.42 7.23
CA VAL A 36 10.12 -8.70 5.78
C VAL A 36 10.17 -7.43 4.92
N GLY A 37 9.92 -6.26 5.52
CA GLY A 37 9.90 -4.99 4.82
C GLY A 37 9.22 -3.87 5.60
N ASP A 38 9.29 -2.66 5.05
CA ASP A 38 8.65 -1.46 5.55
C ASP A 38 7.61 -0.93 4.55
N ILE A 39 6.49 -0.39 5.06
CA ILE A 39 5.46 0.27 4.27
C ILE A 39 5.25 1.68 4.84
N VAL A 40 5.54 2.70 4.04
CA VAL A 40 5.33 4.11 4.39
C VAL A 40 4.19 4.67 3.55
N ILE A 41 3.11 5.07 4.23
CA ILE A 41 1.90 5.60 3.58
C ILE A 41 1.74 7.09 3.89
N SER A 42 1.39 7.90 2.88
CA SER A 42 0.84 9.23 3.12
C SER A 42 -0.65 9.12 3.44
N VAL A 43 -1.01 9.59 4.63
CA VAL A 43 -2.42 9.60 5.09
C VAL A 43 -3.21 10.66 4.34
N GLU A 44 -2.58 11.79 4.02
CA GLU A 44 -3.21 12.89 3.27
C GLU A 44 -3.54 12.47 1.84
N ARG A 45 -2.60 11.79 1.14
CA ARG A 45 -2.88 11.19 -0.17
C ARG A 45 -3.93 10.11 -0.10
N ALA A 46 -3.83 9.18 0.85
CA ALA A 46 -4.84 8.13 0.99
C ALA A 46 -6.25 8.71 1.17
N ALA A 47 -6.40 9.77 1.97
CA ALA A 47 -7.67 10.46 2.16
C ALA A 47 -8.14 11.22 0.91
N ALA A 48 -7.24 11.88 0.19
CA ALA A 48 -7.58 12.54 -1.08
C ALA A 48 -8.05 11.52 -2.13
N GLU A 49 -7.32 10.43 -2.30
CA GLU A 49 -7.65 9.35 -3.24
C GLU A 49 -8.97 8.65 -2.88
N ALA A 50 -9.24 8.45 -1.58
CA ALA A 50 -10.52 7.89 -1.13
C ALA A 50 -11.69 8.81 -1.52
N ARG A 51 -11.55 10.14 -1.30
CA ARG A 51 -12.56 11.12 -1.71
C ARG A 51 -12.76 11.18 -3.21
N GLU A 52 -11.69 11.18 -3.99
CA GLU A 52 -11.73 11.21 -5.46
C GLU A 52 -12.42 9.95 -6.03
N ALA A 53 -12.19 8.79 -5.40
CA ALA A 53 -12.79 7.52 -5.81
C ALA A 53 -14.20 7.29 -5.23
N GLY A 54 -14.66 8.12 -4.29
CA GLY A 54 -15.95 7.94 -3.62
C GLY A 54 -16.03 6.69 -2.75
N ILE A 55 -14.90 6.27 -2.16
CA ILE A 55 -14.81 5.07 -1.30
C ILE A 55 -14.45 5.46 0.15
N PRO A 56 -14.74 4.60 1.15
CA PRO A 56 -14.33 4.84 2.53
C PRO A 56 -12.81 5.03 2.67
N PHE A 57 -12.39 5.91 3.58
CA PHE A 57 -10.97 6.16 3.85
C PHE A 57 -10.22 4.87 4.20
N TYR A 58 -10.77 4.06 5.12
CA TYR A 58 -10.14 2.82 5.54
C TYR A 58 -10.01 1.81 4.39
N GLU A 59 -10.97 1.75 3.47
CA GLU A 59 -10.85 0.90 2.29
C GLU A 59 -9.62 1.26 1.46
N ARG A 60 -9.41 2.56 1.19
CA ARG A 60 -8.22 3.02 0.46
C ARG A 60 -6.94 2.79 1.24
N PHE A 61 -6.96 3.08 2.54
CA PHE A 61 -5.79 2.96 3.42
C PHE A 61 -5.30 1.51 3.51
N PHE A 62 -6.20 0.55 3.78
CA PHE A 62 -5.86 -0.87 3.77
C PHE A 62 -5.48 -1.36 2.37
N GLY A 63 -6.09 -0.82 1.31
CA GLY A 63 -5.66 -1.08 -0.06
C GLY A 63 -4.18 -0.74 -0.30
N LEU A 64 -3.69 0.39 0.23
CA LEU A 64 -2.27 0.77 0.14
C LEU A 64 -1.36 -0.14 0.99
N ILE A 65 -1.82 -0.58 2.17
CA ILE A 65 -1.09 -1.58 2.97
C ILE A 65 -0.95 -2.90 2.21
N VAL A 66 -2.06 -3.41 1.67
CA VAL A 66 -2.07 -4.66 0.89
C VAL A 66 -1.18 -4.53 -0.34
N HIS A 67 -1.26 -3.40 -1.05
CA HIS A 67 -0.40 -3.12 -2.20
C HIS A 67 1.09 -3.14 -1.82
N GLY A 68 1.48 -2.43 -0.76
CA GLY A 68 2.85 -2.40 -0.26
C GLY A 68 3.34 -3.78 0.20
N LEU A 69 2.49 -4.55 0.88
CA LEU A 69 2.80 -5.92 1.31
C LEU A 69 3.01 -6.85 0.11
N VAL A 70 2.14 -6.78 -0.89
CA VAL A 70 2.27 -7.60 -2.10
C VAL A 70 3.53 -7.24 -2.88
N HIS A 71 3.93 -5.97 -2.91
CA HIS A 71 5.24 -5.56 -3.42
C HIS A 71 6.40 -6.13 -2.60
N ILE A 72 6.32 -6.07 -1.27
CA ILE A 72 7.32 -6.68 -0.38
C ILE A 72 7.49 -8.17 -0.70
N LEU A 73 6.39 -8.89 -0.98
CA LEU A 73 6.36 -10.30 -1.37
C LEU A 73 6.91 -10.60 -2.78
N GLY A 74 7.46 -9.60 -3.48
CA GLY A 74 8.16 -9.77 -4.76
C GLY A 74 7.28 -9.65 -6.01
N TYR A 75 6.00 -9.32 -5.86
CA TYR A 75 5.14 -9.03 -7.01
C TYR A 75 5.37 -7.60 -7.50
N ASP A 76 5.37 -7.40 -8.82
CA ASP A 76 5.68 -6.10 -9.41
C ASP A 76 4.85 -5.86 -10.67
N HIS A 77 3.89 -4.92 -10.57
CA HIS A 77 3.02 -4.56 -11.68
C HIS A 77 3.72 -3.80 -12.81
N THR A 78 4.96 -3.32 -12.61
CA THR A 78 5.71 -2.57 -13.64
C THR A 78 6.36 -3.50 -14.66
N LYS A 79 6.49 -4.81 -14.35
CA LYS A 79 7.10 -5.84 -15.21
C LYS A 79 6.18 -6.38 -16.32
N GLY A 80 5.16 -5.61 -16.69
CA GLY A 80 4.24 -5.90 -17.78
C GLY A 80 2.91 -6.53 -17.37
N ALA A 81 2.04 -6.74 -18.36
CA ALA A 81 0.62 -7.03 -18.14
C ALA A 81 0.36 -8.35 -17.39
N SER A 82 1.22 -9.37 -17.56
CA SER A 82 1.07 -10.66 -16.87
C SER A 82 1.32 -10.54 -15.37
N GLU A 83 2.43 -9.92 -14.97
CA GLU A 83 2.77 -9.69 -13.56
C GLU A 83 1.77 -8.75 -12.90
N ALA A 84 1.35 -7.69 -13.60
CA ALA A 84 0.31 -6.80 -13.11
C ALA A 84 -1.02 -7.53 -12.84
N ARG A 85 -1.39 -8.54 -13.64
CA ARG A 85 -2.59 -9.37 -13.37
C ARG A 85 -2.40 -10.26 -12.14
N LYS A 86 -1.23 -10.89 -11.98
CA LYS A 86 -0.93 -11.71 -10.80
C LYS A 86 -0.97 -10.89 -9.52
N MET A 87 -0.36 -9.70 -9.54
CA MET A 87 -0.37 -8.76 -8.42
C MET A 87 -1.80 -8.37 -8.05
N ARG A 88 -2.60 -7.89 -9.01
CA ARG A 88 -4.01 -7.52 -8.78
C ARG A 88 -4.85 -8.66 -8.23
N TYR A 89 -4.62 -9.89 -8.69
CA TYR A 89 -5.31 -11.06 -8.16
C TYR A 89 -5.00 -11.28 -6.67
N ARG A 90 -3.74 -11.14 -6.27
CA ARG A 90 -3.31 -11.26 -4.86
C ARG A 90 -3.87 -10.14 -4.01
N GLU A 91 -3.79 -8.90 -4.48
CA GLU A 91 -4.36 -7.72 -3.80
C GLU A 91 -5.85 -7.92 -3.54
N LYS A 92 -6.61 -8.33 -4.56
CA LYS A 92 -8.04 -8.61 -4.42
C LYS A 92 -8.32 -9.67 -3.35
N LYS A 93 -7.57 -10.78 -3.37
CA LYS A 93 -7.75 -11.88 -2.41
C LYS A 93 -7.46 -11.46 -0.97
N LEU A 94 -6.46 -10.63 -0.75
CA LEU A 94 -6.14 -10.11 0.57
C LEU A 94 -7.17 -9.07 1.03
N MET A 95 -7.62 -8.19 0.13
CA MET A 95 -8.68 -7.23 0.44
C MET A 95 -10.00 -7.93 0.78
N GLU A 96 -10.37 -9.03 0.12
CA GLU A 96 -11.55 -9.83 0.50
C GLU A 96 -11.48 -10.29 1.97
N VAL A 97 -10.28 -10.66 2.47
CA VAL A 97 -10.08 -11.04 3.87
C VAL A 97 -10.18 -9.82 4.79
N VAL A 98 -9.56 -8.70 4.43
CA VAL A 98 -9.60 -7.46 5.23
C VAL A 98 -11.04 -6.96 5.37
N LEU A 99 -11.77 -6.84 4.27
CA LEU A 99 -13.13 -6.32 4.24
C LEU A 99 -14.11 -7.20 5.02
N GLY A 100 -13.87 -8.51 5.08
CA GLY A 100 -14.67 -9.45 5.85
C GLY A 100 -14.27 -9.58 7.32
N HIS A 101 -13.18 -8.94 7.76
CA HIS A 101 -12.67 -9.11 9.11
C HIS A 101 -13.45 -8.23 10.11
N PRO A 102 -13.89 -8.76 11.27
CA PRO A 102 -14.69 -8.00 12.24
C PRO A 102 -14.04 -6.69 12.69
N ALA A 103 -12.71 -6.67 12.85
CA ALA A 103 -11.98 -5.46 13.21
C ALA A 103 -12.03 -4.37 12.14
N TYR A 104 -12.13 -4.73 10.86
CA TYR A 104 -12.31 -3.75 9.79
C TYR A 104 -13.73 -3.18 9.82
N LEU A 105 -14.74 -4.04 9.96
CA LEU A 105 -16.15 -3.63 10.02
C LEU A 105 -16.39 -2.63 11.15
N ALA A 106 -15.80 -2.89 12.32
CA ALA A 106 -15.86 -1.99 13.47
C ALA A 106 -15.24 -0.59 13.23
N LEU A 107 -14.34 -0.44 12.23
CA LEU A 107 -13.77 0.86 11.85
C LEU A 107 -14.66 1.64 10.86
N THR A 108 -15.62 0.98 10.24
CA THR A 108 -16.49 1.55 9.20
C THR A 108 -17.95 1.71 9.63
N ASP A 109 -18.29 1.28 10.84
CA ASP A 109 -19.64 1.37 11.43
C ASP A 109 -19.92 2.73 12.13
N GLU A 110 -19.06 3.75 11.93
CA GLU A 110 -19.29 5.16 12.32
C GLU A 110 -19.69 6.03 11.12
#